data_AF-A0A972N2Z3-F1
#
_entry.id   AF-A0A972N2Z3-F1
#
_cell.length_a   1.000
_cell.length_b   1.000
_cell.length_c   1.000
_cell.angle_alpha   90.00
_cell.angle_beta   90.00
_cell.angle_gamma   90.00
#
_symmetry.space_group_name_H-M   'P 1'
#
loop_
_entity.id
_entity.type
_entity.pdbx_description
1 polymer ?
#
loop_
_entity_poly.entity_id
_entity_poly.type
_entity_poly.pdbx_seq_one_letter_code
_entity_poly.pdbx_strand_id
1 'polypeptide(L)' 'MNKDQLFKRTIAFKKEDFEAHRELFKEIGRGQKPHTLFIGCSDSRVVPNLI' A
#
# COMPACT_ATOMS: atom_id res chain seq x y z
N MET A 1 -12.95 -10.09 11.51
CA MET A 1 -11.98 -8.99 11.75
C MET A 1 -12.68 -7.89 12.53
N ASN A 2 -12.15 -7.51 13.69
CA ASN A 2 -12.76 -6.45 14.51
C ASN A 2 -12.43 -5.07 13.90
N LYS A 3 -13.40 -4.16 13.82
CA LYS A 3 -13.23 -2.78 13.32
C LYS A 3 -12.12 -2.03 14.08
N ASP A 4 -12.02 -2.23 15.38
CA ASP A 4 -11.01 -1.56 16.21
C ASP A 4 -9.57 -1.90 15.79
N GLN A 5 -9.37 -3.15 15.33
CA GLN A 5 -8.08 -3.61 14.86
C GLN A 5 -7.69 -2.93 13.55
N LEU A 6 -8.65 -2.67 12.66
CA LEU A 6 -8.39 -1.96 11.42
C LEU A 6 -7.94 -0.52 11.70
N PHE A 7 -8.64 0.20 12.59
CA PHE A 7 -8.26 1.56 12.98
C PHE A 7 -6.88 1.60 13.63
N LYS A 8 -6.57 0.66 14.53
CA LYS A 8 -5.24 0.57 15.14
C LYS A 8 -4.13 0.40 14.10
N ARG A 9 -4.34 -0.45 13.08
CA ARG A 9 -3.34 -0.67 12.02
C ARG A 9 -3.17 0.56 11.12
N THR A 10 -4.24 1.27 10.79
CA THR A 10 -4.15 2.53 10.03
C THR A 10 -3.36 3.60 10.80
N ILE A 11 -3.56 3.70 12.11
CA ILE A 11 -2.79 4.62 12.95
C ILE A 11 -1.31 4.24 12.98
N ALA A 12 -0.99 2.95 13.09
CA ALA A 12 0.40 2.48 13.06
C ALA A 12 1.08 2.79 11.71
N PHE A 13 0.43 2.47 10.58
CA PHE A 13 0.92 2.79 9.25
C PHE A 13 1.26 4.28 9.09
N LYS A 14 0.37 5.17 9.56
CA LYS A 14 0.61 6.61 9.47
C LYS A 14 1.82 7.08 10.28
N LYS A 15 2.09 6.44 11.43
CA LYS A 15 3.19 6.82 12.34
C LYS A 15 4.54 6.26 11.90
N GLU A 16 4.53 5.09 11.26
CA GLU A 16 5.73 4.33 10.96
C GLU A 16 6.02 4.36 9.45
N ASP A 17 5.29 3.56 8.66
CA ASP A 17 5.55 3.38 7.22
C ASP A 17 5.45 4.68 6.41
N PHE A 18 4.42 5.49 6.68
CA PHE A 18 4.21 6.75 5.96
C PHE A 18 5.34 7.74 6.22
N GLU A 19 5.74 7.90 7.49
CA GLU A 19 6.82 8.82 7.84
C GLU A 19 8.17 8.34 7.27
N ALA A 20 8.42 7.03 7.29
CA ALA A 20 9.63 6.44 6.68
C ALA A 20 9.73 6.67 5.15
N HIS A 21 8.60 6.79 4.45
CA HIS A 21 8.53 6.93 2.99
C HIS A 21 7.81 8.21 2.54
N ARG A 22 7.86 9.26 3.35
CA ARG A 22 7.03 10.47 3.19
C ARG A 22 7.14 11.12 1.81
N GLU A 23 8.34 11.20 1.25
CA GLU A 23 8.56 11.81 -0.06
C GLU A 23 7.97 10.94 -1.19
N LEU A 24 8.12 9.62 -1.12
CA LEU A 24 7.47 8.69 -2.05
C LEU A 24 5.95 8.87 -2.03
N PHE A 25 5.33 8.90 -0.84
CA PHE A 25 3.89 9.08 -0.72
C PHE A 25 3.40 10.45 -1.20
N LYS A 26 4.19 11.52 -1.03
CA LYS A 26 3.88 12.84 -1.62
C LYS A 26 3.93 12.81 -3.15
N GLU A 27 4.90 12.11 -3.73
CA GLU A 27 5.08 12.01 -5.17
C GLU A 27 3.92 11.24 -5.81
N ILE A 28 3.66 10.01 -5.34
CA ILE A 28 2.61 9.16 -5.91
C ILE A 28 1.19 9.67 -5.62
N GLY A 29 1.05 10.57 -4.62
CA GLY A 29 -0.20 11.28 -4.33
C GLY A 29 -0.52 12.39 -5.34
N ARG A 30 0.46 12.86 -6.14
CA ARG A 30 0.24 13.83 -7.22
C ARG A 30 -0.14 13.17 -8.53
N GLY A 31 0.30 11.93 -8.74
CA GLY A 31 0.00 11.17 -9.96
C GLY A 31 0.87 9.92 -10.06
N GLN A 32 0.42 8.96 -10.87
CA GLN A 32 1.13 7.70 -11.12
C GLN A 32 1.06 7.36 -12.60
N LYS A 33 2.15 6.81 -13.14
CA LYS A 33 2.23 6.30 -14.52
C LYS A 33 2.91 4.92 -14.53
N PRO A 34 2.23 3.87 -14.04
CA PRO A 34 2.80 2.52 -14.02
C PRO A 34 3.05 2.04 -15.45
N HIS A 35 4.16 1.32 -15.65
CA HIS A 35 4.56 0.82 -16.97
C HIS A 35 3.98 -0.57 -17.30
N THR A 36 3.50 -1.30 -16.29
CA THR A 36 3.03 -2.69 -16.42
C THR A 36 1.56 -2.81 -16.02
N LEU A 37 0.80 -3.53 -16.83
CA LEU A 37 -0.52 -4.06 -16.47
C LEU A 37 -0.36 -5.51 -16.02
N PHE A 38 -0.79 -5.81 -14.79
CA PHE A 38 -0.84 -7.17 -14.26
C PHE A 38 -2.30 -7.64 -14.18
N ILE A 39 -2.60 -8.80 -14.75
CA ILE A 39 -3.92 -9.44 -14.66
C ILE A 39 -3.74 -10.74 -13.87
N GLY A 40 -4.29 -10.76 -12.66
CA GLY A 40 -4.18 -11.89 -11.73
C GLY A 40 -5.55 -12.44 -11.33
N CYS A 41 -5.53 -13.58 -10.65
CA CYS A 41 -6.71 -14.11 -9.94
C CYS A 41 -6.99 -13.25 -8.70
N SER A 42 -8.24 -13.20 -8.24
CA SER A 42 -8.62 -12.53 -6.98
C SER A 42 -7.94 -13.13 -5.74
N ASP A 43 -7.34 -14.30 -5.88
CA ASP A 43 -6.55 -14.93 -4.86
C ASP A 43 -5.24 -14.14 -4.61
N SER A 44 -5.12 -13.56 -3.42
CA SER A 44 -4.02 -12.68 -3.03
C SER A 44 -2.72 -13.41 -2.66
N ARG A 45 -2.61 -14.72 -2.95
CA ARG A 45 -1.37 -15.49 -2.74
C ARG A 45 -0.19 -15.02 -3.59
N VAL A 46 -0.43 -14.17 -4.60
CA VAL A 46 0.60 -13.59 -5.46
C VAL A 46 0.68 -12.09 -5.24
N VAL A 47 1.89 -11.60 -4.95
CA VAL A 47 2.20 -10.17 -4.86
C VAL A 47 3.05 -9.80 -6.08
N PRO A 48 2.51 -9.11 -7.11
CA PRO A 48 3.17 -8.97 -8.41
C PRO A 48 4.54 -8.30 -8.39
N ASN A 49 4.82 -7.48 -7.38
CA ASN A 49 6.08 -6.77 -7.22
C ASN A 49 7.13 -7.55 -6.40
N LEU A 50 6.85 -8.79 -6.00
CA LEU A 50 7.75 -9.66 -5.22
C LEU A 50 8.17 -10.93 -5.98
N ILE A 51 7.84 -11.04 -7.26
CA ILE A 51 8.27 -12.11 -8.18
C ILE A 51 9.37 -11.54 -9.07
#